data_AF-A0A2N9LZP6-F1
#
_entry.id   AF-A0A2N9LZP6-F1
#
_cell.length_a   1.000
_cell.length_b   1.000
_cell.length_c   1.000
_cell.angle_alpha   90.00
_cell.angle_beta   90.00
_cell.angle_gamma   90.00
#
_symmetry.space_group_name_H-M   'P 1'
#
loop_
_entity.id
_entity.type
_entity.pdbx_description
1 polymer ?
#
loop_
_entity_poly.entity_id
_entity_poly.type
_entity_poly.pdbx_seq_one_letter_code
_entity_poly.pdbx_strand_id
1 'polypeptide(L)'
;MLRIDPQLARIAIGERRPRRTQRQRPKPVIDFHPAPYPEMTDDKKRSSVLLALYYPFMIPVWKLNAAQVLGLACLGVWMGGRLKRLVPLLDRLNVPVPIAGGMVFALVSLALRGRVVNLEADTTLRDLLMVAFMTTIGLSARLQLVRAGGQGVIKLLGIATFGALLQNLLGMGLAKAMGLDARLGILAGSVALAGGPATSVAFGGTFEKLGVHGAAQPRRPPPLPPCQGPW
;
A
#
# COMPACT_ATOMS: atom_id res chain seq x y z
N MET A 1 33.86 -48.53 42.41
CA MET A 1 34.31 -47.58 41.37
C MET A 1 33.36 -47.68 40.18
N LEU A 2 32.35 -46.81 40.12
CA LEU A 2 31.36 -46.77 39.04
C LEU A 2 32.00 -46.15 37.78
N ARG A 3 32.13 -46.92 36.70
CA ARG A 3 32.41 -46.38 35.35
C ARG A 3 31.11 -45.76 34.84
N ILE A 4 31.04 -44.44 34.85
CA ILE A 4 29.95 -43.68 34.21
C ILE A 4 30.19 -43.71 32.70
N ASP A 5 29.17 -44.17 31.98
CA ASP A 5 29.13 -44.28 30.53
C ASP A 5 29.17 -42.88 29.87
N PRO A 6 30.10 -42.60 28.94
CA PRO A 6 30.21 -41.29 28.27
C PRO A 6 28.99 -40.92 27.41
N GLN A 7 28.05 -41.85 27.18
CA GLN A 7 26.78 -41.55 26.50
C GLN A 7 25.80 -40.76 27.37
N LEU A 8 25.83 -40.93 28.70
CA LEU A 8 24.89 -40.25 29.60
C LEU A 8 25.22 -38.77 29.82
N ALA A 9 26.50 -38.39 29.66
CA ALA A 9 26.94 -37.00 29.72
C ALA A 9 26.44 -36.15 28.53
N ARG A 10 26.13 -36.79 27.39
CA ARG A 10 25.60 -36.11 26.19
C ARG A 10 24.11 -35.76 26.28
N ILE A 11 23.38 -36.32 27.26
CA ILE A 11 21.96 -36.02 27.48
C ILE A 11 21.80 -34.83 28.44
N ALA A 12 22.74 -34.64 29.38
CA ALA A 12 22.69 -33.56 30.38
C ALA A 12 23.14 -32.19 29.82
N ILE A 13 24.02 -32.18 28.82
CA ILE A 13 24.37 -30.96 28.09
C ILE A 13 23.35 -30.82 26.96
N GLY A 14 22.32 -30.00 27.21
CA GLY A 14 21.24 -29.69 26.28
C GLY A 14 21.72 -29.05 24.98
N GLU A 15 22.36 -29.85 24.13
CA GLU A 15 22.85 -29.49 22.82
C GLU A 15 21.62 -29.31 21.93
N ARG A 16 21.11 -28.07 21.90
CA ARG A 16 20.08 -27.67 20.94
C ARG A 16 20.64 -27.95 19.57
N ARG A 17 20.17 -29.02 18.93
CA ARG A 17 20.36 -29.24 17.49
C ARG A 17 20.07 -27.90 16.80
N PRO A 18 20.97 -27.40 15.94
CA PRO A 18 20.68 -26.20 15.18
C PRO A 18 19.36 -26.44 14.47
N ARG A 19 18.36 -25.57 14.71
CA ARG A 19 17.12 -25.56 13.95
C ARG A 19 17.57 -25.61 12.50
N ARG A 20 17.31 -26.72 11.81
CA ARG A 20 17.36 -26.79 10.35
C ARG A 20 16.64 -25.54 9.90
N THR A 21 17.41 -24.58 9.37
CA THR A 21 16.88 -23.41 8.70
C THR A 21 15.92 -24.00 7.69
N GLN A 22 14.63 -23.89 8.01
CA GLN A 22 13.57 -24.27 7.12
C GLN A 22 13.80 -23.32 5.96
N ARG A 23 14.58 -23.76 4.95
CA ARG A 23 14.72 -23.09 3.68
C ARG A 23 13.28 -22.90 3.27
N GLN A 24 12.77 -21.69 3.45
CA GLN A 24 11.54 -21.26 2.85
C GLN A 24 11.77 -21.61 1.39
N ARG A 25 11.09 -22.66 0.90
CA ARG A 25 11.01 -22.86 -0.53
C ARG A 25 10.55 -21.51 -1.05
N PRO A 26 11.29 -20.86 -1.96
CA PRO A 26 10.79 -19.65 -2.57
C PRO A 26 9.39 -20.02 -3.06
N LYS A 27 8.37 -19.38 -2.48
CA LYS A 27 7.02 -19.51 -3.02
C LYS A 27 7.15 -19.18 -4.50
N PRO A 28 6.46 -19.91 -5.40
CA PRO A 28 6.52 -19.59 -6.81
C PRO A 28 6.22 -18.10 -6.91
N VAL A 29 7.26 -17.33 -7.24
CA VAL A 29 7.07 -16.00 -7.77
C VAL A 29 6.23 -16.32 -8.98
N ILE A 30 5.01 -15.82 -9.02
CA ILE A 30 4.35 -15.69 -10.31
C ILE A 30 5.23 -14.67 -11.01
N ASP A 31 6.30 -15.18 -11.60
CA ASP A 31 7.05 -14.50 -12.62
C ASP A 31 5.97 -14.24 -13.64
N PHE A 32 5.55 -12.97 -13.73
CA PHE A 32 5.07 -12.46 -14.98
C PHE A 32 6.23 -12.63 -15.95
N HIS A 33 6.38 -13.85 -16.47
CA HIS A 33 7.03 -14.08 -17.72
C HIS A 33 6.20 -13.20 -18.66
N PRO A 34 6.74 -12.09 -19.21
CA PRO A 34 6.10 -11.52 -20.37
C PRO A 34 5.93 -12.70 -21.33
N ALA A 35 4.72 -12.90 -21.85
CA ALA A 35 4.45 -13.95 -22.81
C ALA A 35 5.62 -14.00 -23.81
N PRO A 36 6.17 -15.19 -24.12
CA PRO A 36 7.34 -15.30 -24.98
C PRO A 36 7.10 -14.43 -26.21
N TYR A 37 7.99 -13.46 -26.43
CA TYR A 37 7.94 -12.64 -27.63
C TYR A 37 7.95 -13.64 -28.80
N PRO A 38 6.97 -13.61 -29.71
CA PRO A 38 6.99 -14.48 -30.87
C PRO A 38 8.33 -14.27 -31.58
N GLU A 39 9.06 -15.36 -31.80
CA GLU A 39 10.33 -15.38 -32.51
C GLU A 39 10.18 -14.61 -33.82
N MET A 40 10.94 -13.53 -33.96
CA MET A 40 10.79 -12.54 -35.03
C MET A 40 11.40 -13.09 -36.32
N THR A 41 10.63 -13.89 -37.06
CA THR A 41 10.99 -14.35 -38.41
C THR A 41 10.62 -13.26 -39.44
N ASP A 42 11.67 -12.62 -39.94
CA ASP A 42 11.85 -11.89 -41.20
C ASP A 42 10.60 -11.50 -42.04
N ASP A 43 9.77 -10.57 -41.55
CA ASP A 43 8.85 -9.79 -42.41
C ASP A 43 8.95 -8.28 -42.09
N LYS A 44 10.05 -7.70 -42.57
CA LYS A 44 10.64 -6.42 -42.15
C LYS A 44 9.96 -5.15 -42.70
N LYS A 45 8.85 -5.25 -43.44
CA LYS A 45 8.21 -4.06 -44.07
C LYS A 45 6.73 -3.86 -43.74
N ARG A 46 6.01 -4.91 -43.32
CA ARG A 46 4.61 -4.81 -42.82
C ARG A 46 4.52 -4.57 -41.32
N SER A 47 5.53 -5.02 -40.58
CA SER A 47 5.57 -4.94 -39.11
C SER A 47 5.83 -3.53 -38.57
N SER A 48 6.41 -2.62 -39.37
CA SER A 48 6.64 -1.22 -38.97
C SER A 48 5.34 -0.40 -38.86
N VAL A 49 4.36 -0.67 -39.71
CA VAL A 49 3.06 0.02 -39.69
C VAL A 49 2.18 -0.51 -38.56
N LEU A 50 2.25 -1.82 -38.29
CA LEU A 50 1.54 -2.44 -37.16
C LEU A 50 2.18 -2.11 -35.80
N LEU A 51 3.51 -1.99 -35.71
CA LEU A 51 4.17 -1.45 -34.51
C LEU A 51 3.83 0.03 -34.29
N ALA A 52 3.77 0.85 -35.34
CA ALA A 52 3.35 2.25 -35.22
C ALA A 52 1.87 2.40 -34.81
N LEU A 53 1.01 1.46 -35.19
CA LEU A 53 -0.39 1.35 -34.71
C LEU A 53 -0.49 0.79 -33.27
N TYR A 54 0.52 0.05 -32.82
CA TYR A 54 0.61 -0.57 -31.48
C TYR A 54 1.45 0.24 -30.46
N TYR A 55 1.99 1.40 -30.85
CA TYR A 55 2.46 2.41 -29.91
C TYR A 55 1.30 3.38 -29.62
N PRO A 56 0.32 3.05 -28.74
CA PRO A 56 -0.60 4.06 -28.31
C PRO A 56 0.22 5.06 -27.51
N PHE A 57 0.39 6.26 -28.04
CA PHE A 57 0.67 7.47 -27.26
C PHE A 57 1.84 7.31 -26.27
N MET A 58 3.05 7.75 -26.65
CA MET A 58 4.09 8.07 -25.66
C MET A 58 3.56 9.19 -24.76
N ILE A 59 2.76 8.84 -23.76
CA ILE A 59 2.15 9.77 -22.81
C ILE A 59 3.31 10.38 -22.05
N PRO A 60 3.58 11.69 -22.18
CA PRO A 60 4.66 12.33 -21.44
C PRO A 60 4.43 12.13 -19.94
N VAL A 61 5.45 11.60 -19.25
CA VAL A 61 5.45 11.47 -17.80
C VAL A 61 6.00 12.75 -17.21
N TRP A 62 5.15 13.52 -16.55
CA TRP A 62 5.55 14.76 -15.90
C TRP A 62 5.94 14.47 -14.46
N LYS A 63 7.24 14.64 -14.17
CA LYS A 63 7.76 14.53 -12.81
C LYS A 63 7.52 15.85 -12.08
N LEU A 64 6.65 15.81 -11.09
CA LEU A 64 6.36 16.96 -10.24
C LEU A 64 7.37 16.96 -9.09
N ASN A 65 8.10 18.07 -8.96
CA ASN A 65 9.01 18.27 -7.84
C ASN A 65 8.21 18.47 -6.52
N ALA A 66 8.81 18.17 -5.37
CA ALA A 66 8.18 18.28 -4.06
C ALA A 66 7.49 19.64 -3.81
N ALA A 67 8.11 20.74 -4.24
CA ALA A 67 7.53 22.09 -4.14
C ALA A 67 6.26 22.26 -5.01
N GLN A 68 6.24 21.69 -6.22
CA GLN A 68 5.08 21.73 -7.11
C GLN A 68 3.94 20.88 -6.56
N VAL A 69 4.25 19.70 -6.01
CA VAL A 69 3.27 18.84 -5.34
C VAL A 69 2.65 19.55 -4.13
N LEU A 70 3.45 20.25 -3.34
CA LEU A 70 2.95 21.04 -2.21
C LEU A 70 2.05 22.19 -2.68
N GLY A 71 2.45 22.92 -3.71
CA GLY A 71 1.62 23.97 -4.31
C GLY A 71 0.28 23.43 -4.80
N LEU A 72 0.30 22.26 -5.46
CA LEU A 72 -0.91 21.56 -5.91
C LEU A 72 -1.78 21.10 -4.74
N ALA A 73 -1.18 20.66 -3.63
CA ALA A 73 -1.90 20.32 -2.41
C ALA A 73 -2.61 21.53 -1.80
N CYS A 74 -1.95 22.69 -1.72
CA CYS A 74 -2.56 23.94 -1.27
C CYS A 74 -3.73 24.37 -2.15
N LEU A 75 -3.56 24.29 -3.48
CA LEU A 75 -4.64 24.54 -4.44
C LEU A 75 -5.79 23.54 -4.24
N GLY A 76 -5.48 22.27 -4.03
CA GLY A 76 -6.44 21.22 -3.72
C GLY A 76 -7.28 21.54 -2.48
N VAL A 77 -6.66 21.98 -1.38
CA VAL A 77 -7.37 22.39 -0.16
C VAL A 77 -8.29 23.58 -0.44
N TRP A 78 -7.81 24.58 -1.17
CA TRP A 78 -8.64 25.74 -1.55
C TRP A 78 -9.85 25.33 -2.40
N MET A 79 -9.64 24.46 -3.40
CA MET A 79 -10.72 23.92 -4.23
C MET A 79 -11.70 23.07 -3.40
N GLY A 80 -11.20 22.24 -2.48
CA GLY A 80 -12.04 21.46 -1.57
C GLY A 80 -12.95 22.34 -0.73
N GLY A 81 -12.44 23.49 -0.27
CA GLY A 81 -13.22 24.47 0.50
C GLY A 81 -14.33 25.11 -0.34
N ARG A 82 -14.04 25.42 -1.61
CA ARG A 82 -15.04 25.89 -2.58
C ARG A 82 -16.09 24.80 -2.86
N LEU A 83 -15.67 23.55 -3.05
CA LEU A 83 -16.57 22.43 -3.32
C LEU A 83 -17.54 22.17 -2.17
N LYS A 84 -17.08 22.20 -0.91
CA LYS A 84 -17.95 22.03 0.26
C LYS A 84 -19.01 23.13 0.37
N ARG A 85 -18.72 24.36 -0.09
CA ARG A 85 -19.71 25.46 -0.15
C ARG A 85 -20.73 25.26 -1.26
N LEU A 86 -20.34 24.66 -2.39
CA LEU A 86 -21.24 24.36 -3.52
C LEU A 86 -22.12 23.14 -3.25
N VAL A 87 -21.60 22.12 -2.55
CA VAL A 87 -22.31 20.88 -2.26
C VAL A 87 -22.44 20.71 -0.74
N PRO A 88 -23.52 21.22 -0.12
CA PRO A 88 -23.70 21.18 1.34
C PRO A 88 -23.84 19.76 1.90
N LEU A 89 -24.09 18.76 1.04
CA LEU A 89 -24.08 17.34 1.44
C LEU A 89 -22.71 16.90 1.97
N LEU A 90 -21.61 17.37 1.37
CA LEU A 90 -20.25 17.04 1.83
C LEU A 90 -19.96 17.61 3.22
N ASP A 91 -20.60 18.72 3.56
CA ASP A 91 -20.49 19.31 4.88
C ASP A 91 -21.33 18.56 5.92
N ARG A 92 -22.55 18.12 5.54
CA ARG A 92 -23.37 17.24 6.38
C ARG A 92 -22.71 15.88 6.67
N LEU A 93 -21.92 15.35 5.73
CA LEU A 93 -21.14 14.12 5.90
C LEU A 93 -19.82 14.33 6.66
N ASN A 94 -19.55 15.54 7.14
CA ASN A 94 -18.35 15.89 7.92
C ASN A 94 -17.03 15.57 7.19
N VAL A 95 -17.04 15.63 5.86
CA VAL A 95 -15.86 15.33 5.04
C VAL A 95 -14.82 16.45 5.22
N PRO A 96 -13.57 16.15 5.62
CA PRO A 96 -12.52 17.15 5.73
C PRO A 96 -12.24 17.83 4.39
N VAL A 97 -11.98 19.14 4.43
CA VAL A 97 -11.65 19.96 3.25
C VAL A 97 -10.50 19.35 2.41
N PRO A 98 -9.40 18.84 3.00
CA PRO A 98 -8.31 18.23 2.23
C PRO A 98 -8.72 16.97 1.47
N ILE A 99 -9.64 16.16 2.01
CA ILE A 99 -10.14 14.94 1.36
C ILE A 99 -11.00 15.31 0.15
N ALA A 100 -11.90 16.29 0.31
CA ALA A 100 -12.70 16.79 -0.81
C ALA A 100 -11.83 17.36 -1.94
N GLY A 101 -10.78 18.12 -1.58
CA GLY A 101 -9.79 18.62 -2.55
C GLY A 101 -9.03 17.50 -3.27
N GLY A 102 -8.61 16.48 -2.51
CA GLY A 102 -7.96 15.29 -3.05
C GLY A 102 -8.85 14.49 -4.00
N MET A 103 -10.15 14.37 -3.72
CA MET A 103 -11.10 13.72 -4.64
C MET A 103 -11.22 14.46 -5.97
N VAL A 104 -11.30 15.80 -5.95
CA VAL A 104 -11.31 16.60 -7.19
C VAL A 104 -10.02 16.36 -7.97
N PHE A 105 -8.87 16.44 -7.30
CA PHE A 105 -7.58 16.19 -7.93
C PHE A 105 -7.47 14.76 -8.50
N ALA A 106 -7.98 13.75 -7.79
CA ALA A 106 -8.00 12.38 -8.23
C ALA A 106 -8.89 12.18 -9.47
N LEU A 107 -10.08 12.79 -9.51
CA LEU A 107 -10.98 12.73 -10.67
C LEU A 107 -10.36 13.42 -11.90
N VAL A 108 -9.74 14.58 -11.72
CA VAL A 108 -9.02 15.28 -12.79
C VAL A 108 -7.85 14.41 -13.28
N SER A 109 -7.03 13.90 -12.36
CA SER A 109 -5.91 13.03 -12.70
C SER A 109 -6.35 11.76 -13.42
N LEU A 110 -7.48 11.17 -13.02
CA LEU A 110 -8.06 9.99 -13.67
C LEU A 110 -8.57 10.32 -15.08
N ALA A 111 -9.20 11.48 -15.27
CA ALA A 111 -9.69 11.92 -16.58
C ALA A 111 -8.55 12.20 -17.57
N LEU A 112 -7.40 12.66 -17.06
CA LEU A 112 -6.17 12.91 -17.83
C LEU A 112 -5.38 11.63 -18.11
N ARG A 113 -5.50 10.62 -17.24
CA ARG A 113 -4.78 9.35 -17.34
C ARG A 113 -5.16 8.61 -18.62
N GLY A 114 -4.15 8.29 -19.44
CA GLY A 114 -4.33 7.55 -20.70
C GLY A 114 -4.64 8.40 -21.93
N ARG A 115 -4.86 9.72 -21.78
CA ARG A 115 -5.16 10.62 -22.91
C ARG A 115 -4.09 11.68 -23.17
N VAL A 116 -3.48 12.26 -22.12
CA VAL A 116 -2.63 13.45 -22.28
C VAL A 116 -1.33 13.40 -21.47
N VAL A 117 -1.38 13.13 -20.17
CA VAL A 117 -0.19 13.17 -19.27
C VAL A 117 -0.29 12.12 -18.17
N ASN A 118 0.83 11.47 -17.83
CA ASN A 118 0.97 10.70 -16.60
C ASN A 118 1.72 11.55 -15.57
N LEU A 119 1.07 11.90 -14.47
CA LEU A 119 1.66 12.70 -13.40
C LEU A 119 2.41 11.77 -12.42
N GLU A 120 3.72 11.98 -12.26
CA GLU A 120 4.54 11.31 -11.27
C GLU A 120 4.86 12.32 -10.16
N ALA A 121 4.12 12.23 -9.05
CA ALA A 121 4.28 13.13 -7.91
C ALA A 121 5.36 12.61 -6.95
N ASP A 122 6.28 13.49 -6.56
CA ASP A 122 7.21 13.23 -5.48
C ASP A 122 6.49 13.16 -4.12
N THR A 123 6.59 12.01 -3.43
CA THR A 123 5.93 11.75 -2.15
C THR A 123 6.82 12.04 -0.93
N THR A 124 8.06 12.49 -1.12
CA THR A 124 9.02 12.69 -0.02
C THR A 124 8.48 13.62 1.07
N LEU A 125 7.89 14.74 0.66
CA LEU A 125 7.32 15.71 1.60
C LEU A 125 6.04 15.19 2.27
N ARG A 126 5.23 14.40 1.55
CA ARG A 126 4.03 13.74 2.11
C ARG A 126 4.42 12.81 3.25
N ASP A 127 5.43 11.98 3.05
CA ASP A 127 5.84 10.98 4.02
C ASP A 127 6.45 11.64 5.27
N LEU A 128 7.26 12.70 5.07
CA LEU A 128 7.78 13.51 6.18
C LEU A 128 6.67 14.18 7.01
N LEU A 129 5.70 14.82 6.33
CA LEU A 129 4.57 15.47 6.99
C LEU A 129 3.66 14.46 7.69
N MET A 130 3.46 13.27 7.11
CA MET A 130 2.68 12.20 7.73
C MET A 130 3.32 11.71 9.03
N VAL A 131 4.64 11.49 9.03
CA VAL A 131 5.38 11.11 10.24
C VAL A 131 5.32 12.23 11.28
N ALA A 132 5.55 13.48 10.89
CA ALA A 132 5.45 14.62 11.79
C ALA A 132 4.05 14.73 12.41
N PHE A 133 3.00 14.63 11.61
CA PHE A 133 1.60 14.70 12.06
C PHE A 133 1.25 13.57 13.04
N MET A 134 1.59 12.32 12.71
CA MET A 134 1.37 11.18 13.61
C MET A 134 2.16 11.32 14.91
N THR A 135 3.39 11.84 14.83
CA THR A 135 4.22 12.12 16.00
C THR A 135 3.59 13.20 16.88
N THR A 136 3.11 14.30 16.30
CA THR A 136 2.44 15.37 17.04
C THR A 136 1.14 14.88 17.70
N ILE A 137 0.33 14.07 17.01
CA ILE A 137 -0.87 13.45 17.62
C ILE A 137 -0.48 12.57 18.80
N GLY A 138 0.56 11.74 18.63
CA GLY A 138 1.09 10.88 19.68
C GLY A 138 1.57 11.68 20.90
N LEU A 139 2.34 12.75 20.69
CA LEU A 139 2.81 13.63 21.75
C LEU A 139 1.67 14.44 22.41
N SER A 140 0.62 14.76 21.64
CA SER A 140 -0.57 15.45 22.15
C SER A 140 -1.53 14.54 22.91
N ALA A 141 -1.34 13.21 22.86
CA ALA A 141 -2.17 12.26 23.55
C ALA A 141 -1.97 12.38 25.07
N ARG A 142 -2.99 12.90 25.76
CA ARG A 142 -2.93 13.11 27.22
C ARG A 142 -3.39 11.86 27.95
N LEU A 143 -2.51 11.25 28.73
CA LEU A 143 -2.86 10.11 29.60
C LEU A 143 -3.93 10.48 30.64
N GLN A 144 -3.99 11.76 31.02
CA GLN A 144 -5.05 12.30 31.87
C GLN A 144 -6.44 12.15 31.25
N LEU A 145 -6.58 12.30 29.92
CA LEU A 145 -7.86 12.17 29.23
C LEU A 145 -8.33 10.71 29.22
N VAL A 146 -7.39 9.77 29.04
CA VAL A 146 -7.67 8.32 29.14
C VAL A 146 -8.10 7.95 30.55
N ARG A 147 -7.42 8.47 31.58
CA ARG A 147 -7.78 8.25 32.98
C ARG A 147 -9.14 8.87 33.34
N ALA A 148 -9.42 10.09 32.86
CA ALA A 148 -10.71 10.76 33.07
C ALA A 148 -11.87 10.00 32.40
N GLY A 149 -11.63 9.37 31.26
CA GLY A 149 -12.63 8.53 30.59
C GLY A 149 -12.93 7.21 31.31
N GLY A 150 -12.09 6.81 32.27
CA GLY A 150 -12.35 5.74 33.24
C GLY A 150 -12.90 4.45 32.61
N GLN A 151 -14.02 3.97 33.16
CA GLN A 151 -14.66 2.73 32.69
C GLN A 151 -15.29 2.88 31.29
N GLY A 152 -15.63 4.10 30.86
CA GLY A 152 -16.17 4.37 29.53
C GLY A 152 -15.17 4.06 28.42
N VAL A 153 -13.89 4.37 28.64
CA VAL A 153 -12.81 4.06 27.68
C VAL A 153 -12.61 2.55 27.53
N ILE A 154 -12.69 1.80 28.63
CA ILE A 154 -12.56 0.34 28.59
C ILE A 154 -13.75 -0.29 27.83
N LYS A 155 -14.98 0.17 28.09
CA LYS A 155 -16.17 -0.29 27.37
C LYS A 155 -16.09 0.04 25.88
N LEU A 156 -15.69 1.27 25.53
CA LEU A 156 -15.49 1.71 24.15
C LEU A 156 -14.44 0.82 23.47
N LEU A 157 -13.30 0.57 24.12
CA LEU A 157 -12.24 -0.27 23.60
C LEU A 157 -12.72 -1.71 23.36
N GLY A 158 -13.49 -2.28 24.29
CA GLY A 158 -14.07 -3.60 24.13
C GLY A 158 -15.02 -3.69 22.93
N ILE A 159 -15.95 -2.74 22.81
CA ILE A 159 -16.90 -2.67 21.69
C ILE A 159 -16.16 -2.44 20.36
N ALA A 160 -15.19 -1.52 20.33
CA ALA A 160 -14.39 -1.24 19.14
C ALA A 160 -13.56 -2.46 18.72
N THR A 161 -12.97 -3.18 19.67
CA THR A 161 -12.22 -4.42 19.39
C THR A 161 -13.14 -5.49 18.81
N PHE A 162 -14.33 -5.68 19.39
CA PHE A 162 -15.32 -6.61 18.85
C PHE A 162 -15.77 -6.20 17.43
N GLY A 163 -16.03 -4.92 17.20
CA GLY A 163 -16.35 -4.38 15.89
C GLY A 163 -15.22 -4.60 14.86
N ALA A 164 -13.97 -4.42 15.27
CA ALA A 164 -12.81 -4.66 14.41
C ALA A 164 -12.66 -6.14 14.04
N LEU A 165 -12.95 -7.07 14.97
CA LEU A 165 -12.98 -8.50 14.68
C LEU A 165 -14.05 -8.84 13.64
N LEU A 166 -15.27 -8.30 13.81
CA LEU A 166 -16.35 -8.51 12.86
C LEU A 166 -16.03 -7.93 11.47
N GLN A 167 -15.46 -6.71 11.43
CA GLN A 167 -15.00 -6.08 10.17
C GLN A 167 -13.91 -6.92 9.48
N ASN A 168 -13.00 -7.53 10.24
CA ASN A 168 -11.98 -8.40 9.67
C ASN A 168 -12.57 -9.69 9.10
N LEU A 169 -13.52 -10.32 9.80
CA LEU A 169 -14.20 -11.52 9.30
C LEU A 169 -14.99 -11.23 8.02
N LEU A 170 -15.75 -10.13 8.01
CA LEU A 170 -16.51 -9.69 6.84
C LEU A 170 -15.57 -9.31 5.69
N GLY A 171 -14.52 -8.51 5.96
CA GLY A 171 -13.56 -8.08 4.95
C GLY A 171 -12.81 -9.27 4.32
N MET A 172 -12.35 -10.22 5.13
CA MET A 172 -11.74 -11.47 4.63
C MET A 172 -12.74 -12.31 3.83
N GLY A 173 -14.00 -12.38 4.25
CA GLY A 173 -15.06 -13.10 3.56
C GLY A 173 -15.34 -12.52 2.17
N LEU A 174 -15.51 -11.20 2.07
CA LEU A 174 -15.71 -10.50 0.80
C LEU A 174 -14.49 -10.62 -0.11
N ALA A 175 -13.28 -10.46 0.43
CA ALA A 175 -12.05 -10.63 -0.36
C ALA A 175 -11.96 -12.03 -0.99
N LYS A 176 -12.27 -13.09 -0.21
CA LYS A 176 -12.33 -14.46 -0.73
C LYS A 176 -13.42 -14.64 -1.78
N ALA A 177 -14.61 -14.04 -1.58
CA ALA A 177 -15.70 -14.11 -2.56
C ALA A 177 -15.32 -13.44 -3.90
N MET A 178 -14.46 -12.43 -3.86
CA MET A 178 -13.92 -11.76 -5.06
C MET A 178 -12.66 -12.44 -5.63
N GLY A 179 -12.17 -13.53 -5.02
CA GLY A 179 -10.94 -14.22 -5.45
C GLY A 179 -9.63 -13.49 -5.09
N LEU A 180 -9.68 -12.51 -4.18
CA LEU A 180 -8.51 -11.77 -3.70
C LEU A 180 -7.93 -12.37 -2.42
N ASP A 181 -6.69 -11.99 -2.08
CA ASP A 181 -6.08 -12.37 -0.81
C ASP A 181 -6.88 -11.81 0.37
N ALA A 182 -7.24 -12.67 1.32
CA ALA A 182 -8.01 -12.33 2.51
C ALA A 182 -7.39 -11.15 3.31
N ARG A 183 -6.07 -10.98 3.27
CA ARG A 183 -5.35 -9.91 3.96
C ARG A 183 -5.64 -8.53 3.37
N LEU A 184 -5.99 -8.43 2.09
CA LEU A 184 -6.50 -7.19 1.48
C LEU A 184 -7.84 -6.79 2.12
N GLY A 185 -8.66 -7.77 2.48
CA GLY A 185 -9.90 -7.55 3.22
C GLY A 185 -9.69 -6.97 4.61
N ILE A 186 -8.60 -7.33 5.30
CA ILE A 186 -8.22 -6.76 6.60
C ILE A 186 -7.75 -5.30 6.43
N LEU A 187 -6.94 -5.04 5.39
CA LEU A 187 -6.47 -3.70 5.04
C LEU A 187 -7.63 -2.75 4.69
N ALA A 188 -8.56 -3.19 3.84
CA ALA A 188 -9.72 -2.40 3.43
C ALA A 188 -10.80 -2.31 4.52
N GLY A 189 -10.81 -3.26 5.47
CA GLY A 189 -11.74 -3.33 6.59
C GLY A 189 -11.25 -2.53 7.80
N SER A 190 -10.85 -3.23 8.87
CA SER A 190 -10.55 -2.57 10.15
C SER A 190 -9.38 -1.58 10.08
N VAL A 191 -8.36 -1.84 9.26
CA VAL A 191 -7.19 -0.94 9.16
C VAL A 191 -7.59 0.41 8.57
N ALA A 192 -8.44 0.43 7.53
CA ALA A 192 -8.97 1.65 6.93
C ALA A 192 -10.10 2.29 7.75
N LEU A 193 -11.01 1.51 8.33
CA LEU A 193 -12.18 2.02 9.04
C LEU A 193 -11.86 2.49 10.47
N ALA A 194 -10.99 1.77 11.20
CA ALA A 194 -10.61 2.15 12.56
C ALA A 194 -9.37 3.06 12.59
N GLY A 195 -8.37 2.79 11.74
CA GLY A 195 -7.15 3.61 11.64
C GLY A 195 -7.23 4.77 10.65
N GLY A 196 -8.22 4.75 9.76
CA GLY A 196 -8.34 5.74 8.69
C GLY A 196 -7.42 5.46 7.49
N PRO A 197 -7.48 6.32 6.46
CA PRO A 197 -6.66 6.18 5.26
C PRO A 197 -5.15 6.26 5.53
N ALA A 198 -4.73 7.06 6.51
CA ALA A 198 -3.32 7.21 6.87
C ALA A 198 -2.70 5.90 7.37
N THR A 199 -3.41 5.16 8.23
CA THR A 199 -2.96 3.85 8.72
C THR A 199 -2.90 2.83 7.60
N SER A 200 -3.83 2.86 6.65
CA SER A 200 -3.78 1.96 5.47
C SER A 200 -2.55 2.20 4.61
N VAL A 201 -2.18 3.48 4.39
CA VAL A 201 -0.95 3.84 3.67
C VAL A 201 0.31 3.42 4.44
N ALA A 202 0.33 3.61 5.76
CA ALA A 202 1.45 3.20 6.61
C ALA A 202 1.69 1.68 6.60
N PHE A 203 0.62 0.89 6.66
CA PHE A 203 0.71 -0.56 6.73
C PHE A 203 0.75 -1.26 5.36
N GLY A 204 0.36 -0.59 4.26
CA GLY A 204 0.33 -1.19 2.92
C GLY A 204 1.65 -1.85 2.51
N GLY A 205 2.78 -1.17 2.72
CA GLY A 205 4.11 -1.72 2.41
C GLY A 205 4.50 -2.93 3.28
N THR A 206 3.98 -3.02 4.50
CA THR A 206 4.18 -4.19 5.38
C THR A 206 3.42 -5.41 4.84
N PHE A 207 2.20 -5.21 4.35
CA PHE A 207 1.42 -6.28 3.74
C PHE A 207 1.98 -6.72 2.38
N GLU A 208 2.57 -5.82 1.60
CA GLU A 208 3.33 -6.22 0.40
C GLU A 208 4.49 -7.15 0.73
N LYS A 209 5.26 -6.85 1.79
CA LYS A 209 6.36 -7.71 2.25
C LYS A 209 5.86 -9.08 2.71
N LEU A 210 4.62 -9.19 3.16
CA LEU A 210 3.97 -10.45 3.51
C LEU A 210 3.46 -11.24 2.29
N GLY A 211 3.66 -10.72 1.07
CA GLY A 211 3.30 -11.36 -0.20
C GLY A 211 1.92 -10.97 -0.73
N VAL A 212 1.31 -9.90 -0.19
CA VAL A 212 0.00 -9.42 -0.66
C VAL A 212 0.22 -8.43 -1.80
N HIS A 213 0.00 -8.88 -3.03
CA HIS A 213 0.15 -8.04 -4.23
C HIS A 213 -0.89 -6.92 -4.25
N GLY A 214 -0.47 -5.69 -4.54
CA GLY A 214 -1.34 -4.52 -4.58
C GLY A 214 -1.74 -3.96 -3.21
N ALA A 215 -1.10 -4.42 -2.12
CA ALA A 215 -1.33 -3.88 -0.78
C ALA A 215 -0.73 -2.48 -0.57
N ALA A 216 0.29 -2.09 -1.35
CA ALA A 216 0.77 -0.72 -1.42
C ALA A 216 0.61 -0.18 -2.86
N GLN A 217 0.93 1.10 -3.01
CA GLN A 217 0.86 1.82 -4.27
C GLN A 217 1.56 1.05 -5.41
N PRO A 218 1.03 1.04 -6.65
CA PRO A 218 1.60 0.27 -7.76
C PRO A 218 3.08 0.59 -7.95
N ARG A 219 3.95 -0.41 -7.76
CA ARG A 219 5.38 -0.26 -8.04
C ARG A 219 5.59 -0.10 -9.55
N ARG A 220 6.55 0.75 -9.91
CA ARG A 220 7.14 0.78 -11.24
C ARG A 220 7.63 -0.65 -11.57
N PRO A 221 7.45 -1.17 -12.80
CA PRO A 221 8.18 -2.35 -13.21
C PRO A 221 9.68 -2.10 -13.01
N PRO A 222 10.46 -3.12 -12.60
CA PRO A 222 11.90 -2.98 -12.49
C PRO A 222 12.45 -2.44 -13.83
N PRO A 223 13.46 -1.54 -13.80
CA PRO A 223 14.13 -1.14 -15.03
C PRO A 223 14.56 -2.42 -15.75
N LEU A 224 14.21 -2.51 -17.03
CA LEU A 224 14.63 -3.63 -17.86
C LEU A 224 16.15 -3.80 -17.71
N PRO A 225 16.66 -5.03 -17.60
CA PRO A 225 18.11 -5.23 -17.60
C PRO A 225 18.69 -4.52 -18.83
N PRO A 226 19.87 -3.88 -18.71
CA PRO A 226 20.51 -3.30 -19.89
C PRO A 226 20.59 -4.41 -20.94
N CYS A 227 20.18 -4.09 -22.18
CA CYS A 227 20.24 -5.01 -23.30
C CYS A 227 21.68 -5.50 -23.46
N GLN A 228 22.02 -6.63 -22.86
CA GLN A 228 23.25 -7.37 -23.14
C GLN A 228 22.98 -8.17 -24.41
N GLY A 229 22.96 -7.47 -25.55
CA GLY A 229 23.07 -8.10 -26.86
C GLY A 229 24.54 -8.36 -27.18
N PRO A 230 24.87 -9.44 -27.90
CA PRO A 230 26.21 -9.64 -28.45
C PRO A 230 26.40 -8.71 -29.66
N TRP A 231 26.99 -7.55 -29.42
CA TRP A 231 27.74 -6.77 -30.41
C TRP A 231 28.98 -6.22 -29.73
#